data_AF-A0A3N5R160-F1
#
_entry.id   AF-A0A3N5R160-F1
#
_cell.length_a   1.000
_cell.length_b   1.000
_cell.length_c   1.000
_cell.angle_alpha   90.00
_cell.angle_beta   90.00
_cell.angle_gamma   90.00
#
_symmetry.space_group_name_H-M   'P 1'
#
loop_
_entity.id
_entity.type
_entity.pdbx_description
1 polymer ?
#
loop_
_entity_poly.entity_id
_entity_poly.type
_entity_poly.pdbx_seq_one_letter_code
_entity_poly.pdbx_strand_id
1 'polypeptide(L)' 'MKALIIDDERLARAELKRLLTPFKEIHVVGEAVNAD' A
#
# COMPACT_ATOMS: atom_id res chain seq x y z
N MET A 1 -12.17 0.97 -6.49
CA MET A 1 -12.15 0.57 -5.07
C MET A 1 -11.15 1.43 -4.32
N LYS A 2 -11.46 1.90 -3.10
CA LYS A 2 -10.48 2.58 -2.23
C LYS A 2 -9.78 1.54 -1.35
N ALA A 3 -8.47 1.65 -1.18
CA ALA A 3 -7.66 0.72 -0.41
C ALA A 3 -6.70 1.45 0.53
N LEU A 4 -6.38 0.82 1.66
CA LEU A 4 -5.37 1.26 2.62
C LEU A 4 -4.33 0.15 2.76
N ILE A 5 -3.05 0.50 2.75
CA ILE A 5 -1.95 -0.48 2.90
C ILE A 5 -1.47 -0.50 4.35
N ILE A 6 -1.56 -1.68 4.99
CA ILE A 6 -1.14 -1.90 6.38
C ILE A 6 -0.12 -3.04 6.40
N ASP A 7 1.09 -2.73 6.85
CA ASP A 7 2.19 -3.66 7.08
C ASP A 7 3.19 -2.97 8.03
N ASP A 8 3.80 -3.72 8.94
CA ASP A 8 4.79 -3.19 9.88
C ASP A 8 6.12 -2.86 9.17
N GLU A 9 6.42 -3.52 8.07
CA GLU A 9 7.63 -3.29 7.29
C GLU A 9 7.41 -2.27 6.15
N ARG A 10 8.23 -1.21 6.13
CA ARG A 10 8.18 -0.15 5.11
C ARG A 10 8.49 -0.69 3.70
N LEU A 11 9.42 -1.64 3.59
CA LEU A 11 9.78 -2.24 2.31
C LEU A 11 8.63 -3.06 1.72
N ALA A 12 7.87 -3.77 2.55
CA ALA A 12 6.70 -4.53 2.11
C ALA A 12 5.61 -3.60 1.55
N ARG A 13 5.34 -2.47 2.20
CA ARG A 13 4.40 -1.45 1.68
C ARG A 13 4.83 -0.90 0.33
N ALA A 14 6.13 -0.63 0.15
CA ALA A 14 6.66 -0.15 -1.12
C ALA A 14 6.52 -1.18 -2.25
N GLU A 15 6.82 -2.45 -1.96
CA GLU A 15 6.70 -3.52 -2.94
C GLU A 15 5.24 -3.80 -3.31
N LEU A 16 4.32 -3.82 -2.34
CA LEU A 16 2.89 -3.98 -2.61
C LEU A 16 2.36 -2.86 -3.51
N LYS A 17 2.74 -1.59 -3.26
CA LYS A 17 2.39 -0.47 -4.15
C LYS A 17 2.87 -0.71 -5.59
N ARG A 18 4.09 -1.22 -5.76
CA ARG A 18 4.64 -1.55 -7.09
C ARG A 18 3.82 -2.64 -7.78
N LEU A 19 3.50 -3.72 -7.07
CA LEU A 19 2.70 -4.84 -7.57
C LEU A 19 1.26 -4.43 -7.95
N LEU A 20 0.71 -3.43 -7.25
CA LEU A 20 -0.63 -2.90 -7.53
C LEU A 20 -0.69 -1.98 -8.76
N THR A 21 0.44 -1.55 -9.33
CA THR A 21 0.50 -0.63 -10.49
C THR A 21 -0.38 -1.03 -11.69
N PRO A 22 -0.51 -2.33 -12.07
CA PRO A 22 -1.37 -2.76 -13.17
C PRO A 22 -2.88 -2.64 -12.89
N PHE A 23 -3.28 -2.63 -11.62
CA PHE A 23 -4.68 -2.67 -11.18
C PHE A 23 -5.22 -1.25 -10.95
N LYS A 24 -5.56 -0.55 -12.04
CA LYS A 24 -5.97 0.86 -12.02
C LYS A 24 -7.27 1.12 -11.26
N GLU A 25 -8.09 0.10 -11.05
CA GLU A 25 -9.31 0.14 -10.26
C GLU A 25 -9.04 0.27 -8.75
N ILE A 26 -7.82 -0.03 -8.29
CA ILE A 26 -7.41 0.07 -6.89
C ILE A 26 -6.78 1.44 -6.64
N HIS A 27 -7.46 2.25 -5.85
CA HIS A 27 -6.98 3.56 -5.42
C HIS A 27 -6.45 3.45 -3.98
N VAL A 28 -5.13 3.41 -3.84
CA VAL A 28 -4.48 3.49 -2.52
C VAL A 28 -4.66 4.91 -1.98
N VAL A 29 -5.42 5.06 -0.90
CA VAL A 29 -5.75 6.37 -0.30
C VAL A 29 -4.93 6.68 0.96
N GLY A 30 -4.02 5.78 1.34
CA GLY A 30 -3.10 5.96 2.45
C GLY A 30 -2.33 4.69 2.76
N GLU A 31 -1.39 4.79 3.70
CA GLU A 31 -0.65 3.66 4.25
C GLU A 31 -0.36 3.89 5.73
N ALA A 32 -0.10 2.80 6.47
CA ALA A 32 0.35 2.90 7.86
C ALA A 32 1.66 3.71 7.92
N VAL A 33 1.68 4.73 8.77
CA VAL A 33 2.83 5.62 8.99
C VAL A 33 3.64 5.26 10.23
N ASN A 34 3.05 4.53 11.18
CA ASN A 34 3.66 4.20 12.45
C ASN A 34 3.70 2.67 12.59
N ALA A 35 4.91 2.14 12.65
CA ALA A 35 5.22 0.80 13.13
C ALA A 35 6.33 1.03 14.17
N ASP A 36 5.96 1.58 15.32
CA ASP A 36 6.86 1.58 16.48
C ASP A 36 6.80 0.19 17.14
#